data_AF-A0A7V5DVI4-F1
#
_entry.id   AF-A0A7V5DVI4-F1
#
_cell.length_a   1.000
_cell.length_b   1.000
_cell.length_c   1.000
_cell.angle_alpha   90.00
_cell.angle_beta   90.00
_cell.angle_gamma   90.00
#
_symmetry.space_group_name_H-M   'P 1'
#
loop_
_entity.id
_entity.type
_entity.pdbx_description
1 polymer ?
#
loop_
_entity_poly.entity_id
_entity_poly.type
_entity_poly.pdbx_seq_one_letter_code
_entity_poly.pdbx_strand_id
1 'polypeptide(L)'
;MIRFKCPLVGGSKEPGITTFMVGTVPRETKKIQWYPMQGVFLLGLCILVAPVGSLYSQDRSTSDWVVPPMNQGDLLLFKQASLPNQSMKLEVLSELTERWKRGELSPQDRSYLFILQWLAEEGVSNRVRTTEPRNFPEVRRKAAYLLGALGGLEARAILRRILLQDPEPMVVAEAMHALRRSPLPLTPEEVSGLLAVFSHQVLPKLEANLAYAALLLLKDKPLGAGSPFASELFSYVLAIPDLPFPNEVKALAWEVIRLWVYPKKD
;
A
#
# COMPACT_ATOMS: atom_id res chain seq x y z
N MET A 1 -20.27 -25.97 32.84
CA MET A 1 -19.85 -27.32 32.42
C MET A 1 -20.99 -27.93 31.62
N ILE A 2 -20.97 -27.79 30.30
CA ILE A 2 -22.11 -28.12 29.43
C ILE A 2 -21.62 -29.11 28.38
N ARG A 3 -22.04 -30.37 28.53
CA ARG A 3 -21.81 -31.47 27.57
C ARG A 3 -22.90 -31.39 26.51
N PHE A 4 -22.52 -31.20 25.24
CA PHE A 4 -23.41 -31.45 24.12
C PHE A 4 -23.23 -32.87 23.59
N LYS A 5 -24.37 -33.53 23.41
CA LYS A 5 -24.58 -34.94 23.11
C LYS A 5 -24.85 -35.04 21.61
N CYS A 6 -24.02 -35.77 20.88
CA CYS A 6 -24.30 -36.15 19.49
C CYS A 6 -25.48 -37.12 19.43
N PRO A 7 -26.33 -37.04 18.39
CA PRO A 7 -27.09 -38.17 17.91
C PRO A 7 -26.42 -38.77 16.66
N LEU A 8 -26.18 -40.07 16.74
CA LEU A 8 -25.94 -40.97 15.60
C LEU A 8 -27.24 -41.09 14.79
N VAL A 9 -27.17 -40.90 13.48
CA VAL A 9 -28.19 -41.35 12.54
C VAL A 9 -27.49 -42.11 11.42
N GLY A 10 -27.73 -43.41 11.39
CA GLY A 10 -27.40 -44.29 10.28
C GLY A 10 -28.44 -44.18 9.17
N GLY A 11 -28.04 -44.55 7.95
CA GLY A 11 -28.92 -44.57 6.80
C GLY A 11 -28.15 -44.80 5.51
N SER A 12 -27.79 -46.06 5.27
CA SER A 12 -27.24 -46.57 4.01
C SER A 12 -28.19 -46.30 2.84
N LYS A 13 -27.65 -45.85 1.70
CA LYS A 13 -28.12 -46.20 0.35
C LYS A 13 -27.04 -45.83 -0.67
N GLU A 14 -26.44 -46.87 -1.25
CA GLU A 14 -25.66 -46.80 -2.49
C GLU A 14 -26.55 -46.29 -3.64
N PRO A 15 -25.95 -45.68 -4.67
CA PRO A 15 -26.01 -46.37 -5.95
C PRO A 15 -24.76 -46.20 -6.84
N GLY A 16 -24.48 -47.25 -7.62
CA GLY A 16 -24.20 -47.08 -9.05
C GLY A 16 -22.75 -46.92 -9.45
N ILE A 17 -21.98 -48.01 -9.42
CA ILE A 17 -20.75 -48.15 -10.21
C ILE A 17 -21.13 -48.07 -11.69
N THR A 18 -20.83 -46.95 -12.33
CA THR A 18 -20.99 -46.79 -13.78
C THR A 18 -19.62 -46.93 -14.42
N THR A 19 -19.41 -48.10 -15.01
CA THR A 19 -18.27 -48.48 -15.84
C THR A 19 -18.16 -47.53 -17.04
N PHE A 20 -17.15 -46.65 -17.05
CA PHE A 20 -16.79 -45.89 -18.25
C PHE A 20 -15.73 -46.64 -19.06
N MET A 21 -16.14 -46.95 -20.30
CA MET A 21 -15.34 -47.60 -21.32
C MET A 21 -14.10 -46.77 -21.69
N VAL A 22 -12.97 -47.46 -21.74
CA VAL A 22 -11.70 -47.01 -22.33
C VAL A 22 -11.90 -46.86 -23.84
N GLY A 23 -12.09 -45.62 -24.29
CA GLY A 23 -12.09 -45.24 -25.71
C GLY A 23 -10.67 -45.08 -26.21
N THR A 24 -10.28 -45.91 -27.18
CA THR A 24 -8.99 -45.90 -27.86
C THR A 24 -8.76 -44.64 -28.69
N VAL A 25 -7.56 -44.08 -28.54
CA VAL A 25 -6.98 -42.94 -29.24
C VAL A 25 -6.79 -43.22 -30.74
N PRO A 26 -7.28 -42.36 -31.66
CA PRO A 26 -6.77 -42.30 -33.02
C PRO A 26 -5.57 -41.33 -33.10
N ARG A 27 -4.39 -41.86 -33.46
CA ARG A 27 -3.21 -41.09 -33.88
C ARG A 27 -3.47 -40.50 -35.26
N GLU A 28 -3.80 -39.20 -35.33
CA GLU A 28 -3.65 -38.44 -36.57
C GLU A 28 -2.20 -37.99 -36.73
N THR A 29 -1.50 -38.59 -37.68
CA THR A 29 -0.19 -38.19 -38.17
C THR A 29 -0.35 -37.05 -39.18
N LYS A 30 -0.37 -35.80 -38.70
CA LYS A 30 -0.23 -34.64 -39.61
C LYS A 30 1.22 -34.49 -40.05
N LYS A 31 1.40 -34.70 -41.36
CA LYS A 31 2.64 -34.55 -42.13
C LYS A 31 3.23 -33.14 -41.94
N ILE A 32 4.49 -33.10 -41.55
CA ILE A 32 5.33 -31.91 -41.56
C ILE A 32 5.68 -31.61 -43.03
N GLN A 33 5.08 -30.57 -43.58
CA GLN A 33 5.36 -30.08 -44.93
C GLN A 33 6.45 -29.02 -44.85
N TRP A 34 7.66 -29.40 -45.29
CA TRP A 34 8.80 -28.50 -45.44
C TRP A 34 8.62 -27.68 -46.71
N TYR A 35 8.54 -26.36 -46.58
CA TYR A 35 8.64 -25.44 -47.71
C TYR A 35 10.11 -25.02 -47.89
N PRO A 36 10.65 -25.08 -49.12
CA PRO A 36 12.01 -24.63 -49.41
C PRO A 36 12.08 -23.10 -49.39
N MET A 37 13.01 -22.55 -48.60
CA MET A 37 13.42 -21.16 -48.72
C MET A 37 14.19 -20.99 -50.04
N GLN A 38 13.56 -20.32 -51.01
CA GLN A 38 14.26 -19.67 -52.11
C GLN A 38 14.23 -18.17 -51.84
N GLY A 39 15.43 -17.59 -51.84
CA GLY A 39 15.65 -16.18 -51.61
C GLY A 39 15.19 -15.30 -52.75
N VAL A 40 15.67 -14.06 -52.68
CA VAL A 40 15.42 -12.92 -53.56
C VAL A 40 14.17 -12.12 -53.15
N PHE A 41 14.36 -11.06 -52.36
CA PHE A 41 14.38 -9.70 -52.90
C PHE A 41 14.86 -8.72 -51.83
N LEU A 42 16.08 -8.23 -52.08
CA LEU A 42 16.70 -7.06 -51.50
C LEU A 42 15.98 -5.83 -52.08
N LEU A 43 15.24 -5.06 -51.27
CA LEU A 43 15.01 -3.62 -51.49
C LEU A 43 14.17 -3.00 -50.37
N GLY A 44 14.79 -2.06 -49.65
CA GLY A 44 14.10 -0.85 -49.20
C GLY A 44 13.17 -0.98 -48.00
N LEU A 45 13.73 -1.08 -46.80
CA LEU A 45 13.08 -0.51 -45.62
C LEU A 45 14.13 0.23 -44.79
N CYS A 46 14.17 1.54 -44.96
CA CYS A 46 14.88 2.45 -44.06
C CYS A 46 14.38 2.20 -42.63
N ILE A 47 15.20 1.55 -41.82
CA ILE A 47 15.03 1.52 -40.37
C ILE A 47 15.27 2.95 -39.90
N LEU A 48 14.20 3.73 -39.78
CA LEU A 48 14.14 4.88 -38.90
C LEU A 48 14.41 4.34 -37.49
N VAL A 49 15.67 4.43 -37.06
CA VAL A 49 16.03 4.39 -35.65
C VAL A 49 15.42 5.65 -35.05
N ALA A 50 14.14 5.58 -34.70
CA ALA A 50 13.56 6.52 -33.76
C ALA A 50 14.39 6.35 -32.48
N PRO A 51 15.01 7.40 -31.94
CA PRO A 51 15.48 7.32 -30.58
C PRO A 51 14.24 6.96 -29.76
N VAL A 52 14.29 5.81 -29.09
CA VAL A 52 13.43 5.53 -27.94
C VAL A 52 13.88 6.57 -26.91
N GLY A 53 13.39 7.80 -27.12
CA GLY A 53 13.42 8.84 -26.12
C GLY A 53 12.66 8.23 -24.97
N SER A 54 13.42 7.85 -23.95
CA SER A 54 12.98 7.72 -22.58
C SER A 54 11.86 8.70 -22.30
N LEU A 55 10.62 8.26 -22.53
CA LEU A 55 9.45 8.72 -21.81
C LEU A 55 9.53 8.10 -20.41
N TYR A 56 10.65 8.35 -19.72
CA TYR A 56 10.54 8.56 -18.30
C TYR A 56 9.76 9.86 -18.20
N SER A 57 8.46 9.75 -17.94
CA SER A 57 7.78 10.83 -17.23
C SER A 57 8.57 11.01 -15.94
N GLN A 58 9.51 11.96 -15.96
CA GLN A 58 9.97 12.62 -14.77
C GLN A 58 8.74 13.31 -14.19
N ASP A 59 7.91 12.54 -13.48
CA ASP A 59 7.11 13.10 -12.41
C ASP A 59 8.08 13.37 -11.25
N ARG A 60 8.99 14.33 -11.48
CA ARG A 60 9.50 15.13 -10.40
C ARG A 60 8.32 15.96 -9.92
N SER A 61 7.46 15.33 -9.12
CA SER A 61 6.72 16.01 -8.07
C SER A 61 7.72 16.46 -6.99
N THR A 62 8.76 17.20 -7.38
CA THR A 62 9.16 18.38 -6.59
C THR A 62 7.99 19.32 -6.73
N SER A 63 6.99 19.08 -5.91
CA SER A 63 5.95 20.03 -5.64
C SER A 63 6.64 21.32 -5.20
N ASP A 64 6.67 22.30 -6.10
CA ASP A 64 7.05 23.69 -5.86
C ASP A 64 6.07 24.26 -4.82
N TRP A 65 6.25 23.87 -3.56
CA TRP A 65 5.41 24.38 -2.48
C TRP A 65 5.89 25.77 -2.12
N VAL A 66 5.18 26.76 -2.66
CA VAL A 66 5.21 28.12 -2.13
C VAL A 66 4.69 28.06 -0.69
N VAL A 67 5.48 28.52 0.27
CA VAL A 67 5.07 28.64 1.68
C VAL A 67 3.74 29.39 1.70
N PRO A 68 2.65 28.78 2.20
CA PRO A 68 1.36 29.45 2.22
C PRO A 68 1.42 30.69 3.11
N PRO A 69 0.56 31.71 2.89
CA PRO A 69 0.43 32.79 3.84
C PRO A 69 0.04 32.20 5.21
N MET A 70 0.76 32.58 6.26
CA MET A 70 0.54 32.11 7.63
C MET A 70 0.23 33.31 8.53
N ASN A 71 -0.67 33.12 9.50
CA ASN A 71 -0.77 34.08 10.60
C ASN A 71 0.49 34.01 11.49
N GLN A 72 0.63 34.96 12.42
CA GLN A 72 1.82 35.03 13.28
C GLN A 72 2.02 33.77 14.14
N GLY A 73 0.94 33.15 14.62
CA GLY A 73 1.00 31.94 15.42
C GLY A 73 1.50 30.73 14.64
N ASP A 74 0.98 30.54 13.43
CA ASP A 74 1.36 29.39 12.58
C ASP A 74 2.78 29.54 12.05
N LEU A 75 3.20 30.78 11.76
CA LEU A 75 4.60 31.07 11.41
C LEU A 75 5.56 30.75 12.56
N LEU A 76 5.16 31.03 13.81
CA LEU A 76 5.95 30.67 14.99
C LEU A 76 6.08 29.15 15.13
N LEU A 77 4.96 28.43 15.00
CA LEU A 77 4.95 26.96 15.02
C LEU A 77 5.83 26.37 13.91
N PHE A 78 5.75 26.94 12.70
CA PHE A 78 6.60 26.50 11.59
C PHE A 78 8.09 26.73 11.88
N LYS A 79 8.45 27.89 12.45
CA LYS A 79 9.84 28.16 12.86
C LYS A 79 10.32 27.15 13.89
N GLN A 80 9.50 26.83 14.89
CA GLN A 80 9.81 25.80 15.89
C GLN A 80 9.95 24.41 15.25
N ALA A 81 9.05 24.04 14.34
CA ALA A 81 9.10 22.78 13.59
C ALA A 81 10.36 22.66 12.71
N SER A 82 10.91 23.78 12.27
CA SER A 82 12.11 23.84 11.43
C SER A 82 13.41 23.67 12.21
N LEU A 83 13.39 23.82 13.55
CA LEU A 83 14.58 23.65 14.37
C LEU A 83 15.02 22.17 14.40
N PRO A 84 16.34 21.88 14.48
CA PRO A 84 16.87 20.53 14.57
C PRO A 84 16.73 19.95 16.01
N ASN A 85 15.57 20.12 16.64
CA ASN A 85 15.31 19.66 18.01
C ASN A 85 14.06 18.78 18.04
N GLN A 86 14.22 17.51 18.39
CA GLN A 86 13.11 16.56 18.43
C GLN A 86 12.03 16.93 19.45
N SER A 87 12.40 17.37 20.66
CA SER A 87 11.44 17.77 21.71
C SER A 87 10.56 18.91 21.22
N MET A 88 11.18 19.94 20.63
CA MET A 88 10.45 21.09 20.09
C MET A 88 9.48 20.69 18.95
N LYS A 89 9.89 19.78 18.05
CA LYS A 89 9.00 19.24 17.01
C LYS A 89 7.81 18.47 17.61
N LEU A 90 8.05 17.71 18.68
CA LEU A 90 7.00 16.98 19.38
C LEU A 90 6.04 17.94 20.13
N GLU A 91 6.54 19.05 20.67
CA GLU A 91 5.73 20.11 21.25
C GLU A 91 4.84 20.79 20.20
N VAL A 92 5.40 21.10 19.02
CA VAL A 92 4.60 21.60 17.88
C VAL A 92 3.49 20.62 17.53
N LEU A 93 3.81 19.33 17.39
CA LEU A 93 2.79 18.30 17.11
C LEU A 93 1.73 18.19 18.22
N SER A 94 2.12 18.39 19.48
CA SER A 94 1.19 18.41 20.61
C SER A 94 0.23 19.59 20.51
N GLU A 95 0.74 20.79 20.27
CA GLU A 95 -0.10 21.99 20.09
C GLU A 95 -1.06 21.81 18.90
N LEU A 96 -0.54 21.32 17.77
CA LEU A 96 -1.31 20.98 16.58
C LEU A 96 -2.40 19.93 16.86
N THR A 97 -2.14 18.97 17.73
CA THR A 97 -3.12 17.97 18.18
C THR A 97 -4.23 18.63 19.00
N GLU A 98 -3.88 19.51 19.93
CA GLU A 98 -4.87 20.18 20.78
C GLU A 98 -5.76 21.14 19.98
N ARG A 99 -5.21 21.85 18.99
CA ARG A 99 -5.99 22.66 18.04
C ARG A 99 -6.97 21.82 17.23
N TRP A 100 -6.54 20.65 16.74
CA TRP A 100 -7.45 19.69 16.09
C TRP A 100 -8.59 19.31 17.03
N LYS A 101 -8.29 18.99 18.30
CA LYS A 101 -9.29 18.52 19.27
C LYS A 101 -10.32 19.60 19.60
N ARG A 102 -9.91 20.87 19.57
CA ARG A 102 -10.80 22.02 19.76
C ARG A 102 -11.61 22.38 18.51
N GLY A 103 -11.39 21.69 17.38
CA GLY A 103 -12.06 21.97 16.12
C GLY A 103 -11.56 23.25 15.43
N GLU A 104 -10.38 23.74 15.81
CA GLU A 104 -9.78 24.96 15.25
C GLU A 104 -9.13 24.72 13.89
N LEU A 105 -8.97 23.45 13.49
CA LEU A 105 -8.31 23.05 12.26
C LEU A 105 -9.29 22.44 11.27
N SER A 106 -9.14 22.83 10.00
CA SER A 106 -9.92 22.32 8.88
C SER A 106 -9.03 21.54 7.91
N PRO A 107 -9.56 20.51 7.20
CA PRO A 107 -8.81 19.80 6.16
C PRO A 107 -8.33 20.68 4.99
N GLN A 108 -8.77 21.92 4.91
CA GLN A 108 -8.38 22.90 3.88
C GLN A 108 -7.36 23.92 4.41
N ASP A 109 -6.97 23.82 5.69
CA ASP A 109 -6.00 24.73 6.30
C ASP A 109 -4.59 24.43 5.78
N ARG A 110 -4.18 25.22 4.79
CA ARG A 110 -2.90 25.05 4.10
C ARG A 110 -1.70 25.27 5.00
N SER A 111 -1.78 26.19 5.96
CA SER A 111 -0.67 26.47 6.88
C SER A 111 -0.39 25.25 7.74
N TYR A 112 -1.44 24.63 8.25
CA TYR A 112 -1.34 23.40 9.05
C TYR A 112 -0.83 22.20 8.24
N LEU A 113 -1.42 21.96 7.06
CA LEU A 113 -1.00 20.90 6.15
C LEU A 113 0.49 21.03 5.78
N PHE A 114 0.94 22.26 5.54
CA PHE A 114 2.33 22.54 5.24
C PHE A 114 3.26 22.20 6.42
N ILE A 115 2.91 22.58 7.66
CA ILE A 115 3.70 22.25 8.85
C ILE A 115 3.74 20.72 9.08
N LEU A 116 2.59 20.05 8.95
CA LEU A 116 2.53 18.59 9.09
C LEU A 116 3.35 17.88 8.02
N GLN A 117 3.27 18.33 6.77
CA GLN A 117 4.08 17.78 5.70
C GLN A 117 5.57 17.96 5.99
N TRP A 118 5.98 19.16 6.41
CA TRP A 118 7.38 19.44 6.76
C TRP A 118 7.90 18.46 7.81
N LEU A 119 7.11 18.23 8.87
CA LEU A 119 7.43 17.29 9.94
C LEU A 119 7.37 15.83 9.49
N ALA A 120 6.46 15.48 8.59
CA ALA A 120 6.31 14.14 8.02
C ALA A 120 7.43 13.77 7.03
N GLU A 121 8.11 14.75 6.43
CA GLU A 121 9.15 14.53 5.42
C GLU A 121 10.58 14.70 5.99
N GLU A 122 10.70 14.95 7.30
CA GLU A 122 11.96 15.21 8.01
C GLU A 122 12.96 14.05 7.88
N GLY A 123 14.13 14.33 7.30
CA GLY A 123 15.21 13.35 7.13
C GLY A 123 15.02 12.35 5.98
N VAL A 124 13.82 12.27 5.38
CA VAL A 124 13.54 11.40 4.23
C VAL A 124 13.69 12.20 2.95
N SER A 125 12.75 13.12 2.73
CA SER A 125 12.68 13.98 1.54
C SER A 125 13.23 15.37 1.83
N ASN A 126 13.02 15.88 3.06
CA ASN A 126 13.60 17.13 3.53
C ASN A 126 15.02 16.91 4.08
N ARG A 127 15.94 16.53 3.19
CA ARG A 127 17.36 16.45 3.49
C ARG A 127 17.98 17.83 3.30
N VAL A 128 17.78 18.76 4.24
CA VAL A 128 18.67 19.92 4.23
C VAL A 128 20.08 19.39 4.54
N ARG A 129 21.07 19.87 3.77
CA ARG A 129 22.46 19.44 3.87
C ARG A 129 23.06 19.92 5.19
N THR A 130 22.72 19.25 6.28
CA THR A 130 23.31 19.43 7.60
C THR A 130 24.18 18.24 7.96
N THR A 131 25.22 18.51 8.74
CA THR A 131 26.21 17.53 9.20
C THR A 131 25.59 16.44 10.08
N GLU A 132 24.45 16.73 10.72
CA GLU A 132 23.73 15.78 11.57
C GLU A 132 22.54 15.16 10.81
N PRO A 133 22.40 13.82 10.84
CA PRO A 133 21.24 13.15 10.26
C PRO A 133 20.00 13.48 11.09
N ARG A 134 19.11 14.33 10.55
CA ARG A 134 17.81 14.63 11.17
C ARG A 134 16.80 13.51 10.91
N ASN A 135 17.05 12.34 11.49
CA ASN A 135 16.10 11.23 11.45
C ASN A 135 15.29 11.18 12.76
N PHE A 136 14.03 11.63 12.71
CA PHE A 136 13.12 11.60 13.85
C PHE A 136 11.85 10.80 13.53
N PRO A 137 11.90 9.45 13.55
CA PRO A 137 10.78 8.60 13.15
C PRO A 137 9.50 8.87 13.98
N GLU A 138 9.64 9.13 15.28
CA GLU A 138 8.49 9.46 16.13
C GLU A 138 7.78 10.77 15.75
N VAL A 139 8.52 11.75 15.25
CA VAL A 139 7.95 13.01 14.73
C VAL A 139 7.15 12.71 13.46
N ARG A 140 7.73 11.95 12.53
CA ARG A 140 7.05 11.58 11.27
C ARG A 140 5.81 10.72 11.52
N ARG A 141 5.90 9.75 12.43
CA ARG A 141 4.77 8.90 12.84
C ARG A 141 3.62 9.74 13.39
N LYS A 142 3.88 10.64 14.33
CA LYS A 142 2.85 11.52 14.89
C LYS A 142 2.27 12.49 13.85
N ALA A 143 3.09 12.99 12.93
CA ALA A 143 2.62 13.80 11.81
C ALA A 143 1.68 12.98 10.90
N ALA A 144 2.04 11.74 10.54
CA ALA A 144 1.19 10.83 9.77
C ALA A 144 -0.15 10.55 10.47
N TYR A 145 -0.12 10.33 11.79
CA TYR A 145 -1.35 10.18 12.58
C TYR A 145 -2.28 11.39 12.42
N LEU A 146 -1.75 12.61 12.59
CA LEU A 146 -2.50 13.85 12.50
C LEU A 146 -3.00 14.14 11.07
N LEU A 147 -2.20 13.83 10.05
CA LEU A 147 -2.65 13.90 8.65
C LEU A 147 -3.87 13.00 8.42
N GLY A 148 -3.88 11.80 9.00
CA GLY A 148 -5.04 10.90 8.94
C GLY A 148 -6.25 11.40 9.72
N ALA A 149 -6.04 12.06 10.86
CA ALA A 149 -7.11 12.63 11.68
C ALA A 149 -7.72 13.89 11.04
N LEU A 150 -6.90 14.68 10.37
CA LEU A 150 -7.35 15.84 9.60
C LEU A 150 -8.12 15.38 8.35
N GLY A 151 -7.58 14.40 7.62
CA GLY A 151 -8.14 13.94 6.36
C GLY A 151 -8.03 14.98 5.25
N GLY A 152 -8.84 14.81 4.20
CA GLY A 152 -8.74 15.63 2.98
C GLY A 152 -7.77 15.06 1.95
N LEU A 153 -7.90 15.53 0.70
CA LEU A 153 -7.12 15.03 -0.44
C LEU A 153 -5.63 15.38 -0.31
N GLU A 154 -5.31 16.57 0.19
CA GLU A 154 -3.91 17.00 0.39
C GLU A 154 -3.22 16.17 1.48
N ALA A 155 -3.85 15.97 2.64
CA ALA A 155 -3.31 15.10 3.69
C ALA A 155 -3.09 13.66 3.20
N ARG A 156 -4.05 13.14 2.44
CA ARG A 156 -3.96 11.83 1.81
C ARG A 156 -2.80 11.72 0.83
N ALA A 157 -2.55 12.77 0.03
CA ALA A 157 -1.40 12.80 -0.88
C ALA A 157 -0.07 12.76 -0.13
N ILE A 158 0.02 13.40 1.04
CA ILE A 158 1.21 13.33 1.93
C ILE A 158 1.36 11.90 2.50
N LEU A 159 0.29 11.30 3.01
CA LEU A 159 0.30 9.92 3.52
C LEU A 159 0.74 8.90 2.46
N ARG A 160 0.32 9.09 1.21
CA ARG A 160 0.77 8.27 0.08
C ARG A 160 2.27 8.38 -0.16
N ARG A 161 2.86 9.58 0.00
CA ARG A 161 4.32 9.73 -0.10
C ARG A 161 5.05 9.01 1.03
N ILE A 162 4.53 9.10 2.26
CA ILE A 162 5.07 8.34 3.40
C ILE A 162 5.06 6.83 3.10
N LEU A 163 3.94 6.31 2.60
CA LEU A 163 3.79 4.90 2.24
C LEU A 163 4.86 4.43 1.23
N LEU A 164 5.21 5.28 0.26
CA LEU A 164 6.14 4.95 -0.82
C LEU A 164 7.61 5.16 -0.47
N GLN A 165 7.92 6.10 0.44
CA GLN A 165 9.26 6.65 0.59
C GLN A 165 9.85 6.49 1.99
N ASP A 166 9.03 6.31 3.02
CA ASP A 166 9.54 6.26 4.39
C ASP A 166 10.27 4.93 4.65
N PRO A 167 11.53 4.98 5.12
CA PRO A 167 12.30 3.77 5.39
C PRO A 167 11.89 3.09 6.71
N GLU A 168 11.17 3.78 7.59
CA GLU A 168 10.87 3.29 8.94
C GLU A 168 9.51 2.57 8.98
N PRO A 169 9.48 1.24 9.24
CA PRO A 169 8.25 0.45 9.24
C PRO A 169 7.15 1.02 10.14
N MET A 170 7.51 1.60 11.29
CA MET A 170 6.54 2.18 12.22
C MET A 170 5.83 3.43 11.67
N VAL A 171 6.50 4.21 10.82
CA VAL A 171 5.93 5.40 10.20
C VAL A 171 5.00 4.99 9.06
N VAL A 172 5.44 4.02 8.24
CA VAL A 172 4.63 3.42 7.16
C VAL A 172 3.36 2.77 7.73
N ALA A 173 3.46 2.03 8.83
CA ALA A 173 2.31 1.41 9.49
C ALA A 173 1.29 2.46 9.97
N GLU A 174 1.74 3.58 10.55
CA GLU A 174 0.84 4.67 10.94
C GLU A 174 0.19 5.32 9.71
N ALA A 175 0.92 5.49 8.60
CA ALA A 175 0.34 5.98 7.36
C ALA A 175 -0.75 5.03 6.82
N MET A 176 -0.56 3.71 6.89
CA MET A 176 -1.60 2.73 6.54
C MET A 176 -2.82 2.85 7.46
N HIS A 177 -2.63 3.00 8.77
CA HIS A 177 -3.73 3.23 9.70
C HIS A 177 -4.47 4.54 9.40
N ALA A 178 -3.75 5.61 9.07
CA ALA A 178 -4.32 6.88 8.65
C ALA A 178 -5.15 6.75 7.36
N LEU A 179 -4.62 6.05 6.35
CA LEU A 179 -5.36 5.74 5.13
C LEU A 179 -6.59 4.86 5.40
N ARG A 180 -6.52 3.93 6.36
CA ARG A 180 -7.64 3.08 6.77
C ARG A 180 -8.80 3.90 7.33
N ARG A 181 -8.50 4.92 8.15
CA ARG A 181 -9.48 5.84 8.75
C ARG A 181 -10.19 6.71 7.71
N SER A 182 -9.56 6.97 6.57
CA SER A 182 -10.20 7.72 5.47
C SER A 182 -11.44 6.99 4.98
N PRO A 183 -12.56 7.65 4.66
CA PRO A 183 -13.73 6.99 4.09
C PRO A 183 -13.53 6.58 2.62
N LEU A 184 -12.52 7.12 1.94
CA LEU A 184 -12.32 6.93 0.51
C LEU A 184 -11.71 5.55 0.18
N PRO A 185 -12.04 4.94 -0.98
CA PRO A 185 -11.41 3.69 -1.42
C PRO A 185 -9.94 3.93 -1.77
N LEU A 186 -9.11 2.88 -1.70
CA LEU A 186 -7.68 2.96 -2.06
C LEU A 186 -7.49 3.34 -3.53
N THR A 187 -6.55 4.24 -3.81
CA THR A 187 -6.19 4.60 -5.18
C THR A 187 -5.17 3.59 -5.75
N PRO A 188 -5.05 3.46 -7.09
CA PRO A 188 -4.06 2.57 -7.70
C PRO A 188 -2.62 2.82 -7.21
N GLU A 189 -2.26 4.08 -6.97
CA GLU A 189 -0.92 4.46 -6.47
C GLU A 189 -0.71 4.01 -5.02
N GLU A 190 -1.74 4.06 -4.17
CA GLU A 190 -1.66 3.55 -2.81
C GLU A 190 -1.55 2.02 -2.80
N VAL A 191 -2.27 1.33 -3.69
CA VAL A 191 -2.15 -0.12 -3.86
C VAL A 191 -0.76 -0.51 -4.36
N SER A 192 -0.20 0.25 -5.30
CA SER A 192 1.19 0.10 -5.74
C SER A 192 2.17 0.32 -4.59
N GLY A 193 1.92 1.31 -3.73
CA GLY A 193 2.69 1.51 -2.51
C GLY A 193 2.61 0.33 -1.55
N LEU A 194 1.43 -0.28 -1.38
CA LEU A 194 1.29 -1.50 -0.57
C LEU A 194 2.09 -2.67 -1.15
N LEU A 195 2.08 -2.86 -2.48
CA LEU A 195 2.92 -3.88 -3.12
C LEU A 195 4.40 -3.68 -2.80
N ALA A 196 4.89 -2.46 -2.96
CA ALA A 196 6.29 -2.11 -2.64
C ALA A 196 6.60 -2.38 -1.17
N VAL A 197 5.69 -2.04 -0.26
CA VAL A 197 5.87 -2.32 1.17
C VAL A 197 5.90 -3.82 1.45
N PHE A 198 5.03 -4.62 0.82
CA PHE A 198 5.03 -6.07 1.00
C PHE A 198 6.34 -6.69 0.49
N SER A 199 6.77 -6.31 -0.70
CA SER A 199 7.93 -6.90 -1.37
C SER A 199 9.26 -6.48 -0.75
N HIS A 200 9.37 -5.29 -0.17
CA HIS A 200 10.63 -4.75 0.36
C HIS A 200 10.74 -4.76 1.88
N GLN A 201 9.61 -4.72 2.60
CA GLN A 201 9.62 -4.59 4.05
C GLN A 201 8.90 -5.75 4.74
N VAL A 202 7.69 -6.11 4.33
CA VAL A 202 6.90 -7.13 5.07
C VAL A 202 7.48 -8.52 4.90
N LEU A 203 7.56 -9.04 3.67
CA LEU A 203 7.92 -10.44 3.43
C LEU A 203 9.41 -10.72 3.68
N PRO A 204 10.37 -9.90 3.20
CA PRO A 204 11.79 -10.23 3.39
C PRO A 204 12.25 -10.11 4.84
N LYS A 205 11.69 -9.18 5.60
CA LYS A 205 12.09 -8.91 6.99
C LYS A 205 11.12 -9.49 8.02
N LEU A 206 10.00 -10.06 7.59
CA LEU A 206 8.95 -10.61 8.44
C LEU A 206 8.41 -9.57 9.45
N GLU A 207 8.23 -8.33 8.99
CA GLU A 207 7.78 -7.19 9.82
C GLU A 207 6.31 -7.36 10.22
N ALA A 208 6.07 -8.00 11.37
CA ALA A 208 4.73 -8.36 11.84
C ALA A 208 3.81 -7.15 12.02
N ASN A 209 4.31 -6.05 12.57
CA ASN A 209 3.52 -4.83 12.78
C ASN A 209 3.05 -4.23 11.46
N LEU A 210 3.92 -4.23 10.46
CA LEU A 210 3.62 -3.69 9.13
C LEU A 210 2.67 -4.62 8.36
N ALA A 211 2.87 -5.94 8.46
CA ALA A 211 1.93 -6.94 7.95
C ALA A 211 0.53 -6.73 8.54
N TYR A 212 0.44 -6.59 9.86
CA TYR A 212 -0.82 -6.40 10.56
C TYR A 212 -1.53 -5.11 10.13
N ALA A 213 -0.80 -3.99 10.04
CA ALA A 213 -1.36 -2.71 9.58
C ALA A 213 -1.87 -2.80 8.13
N ALA A 214 -1.09 -3.40 7.24
CA ALA A 214 -1.46 -3.59 5.84
C ALA A 214 -2.70 -4.49 5.68
N LEU A 215 -2.75 -5.60 6.42
CA LEU A 215 -3.89 -6.52 6.39
C LEU A 215 -5.17 -5.88 6.94
N LEU A 216 -5.09 -5.09 8.01
CA LEU A 216 -6.25 -4.33 8.49
C LEU A 216 -6.75 -3.33 7.45
N LEU A 217 -5.82 -2.64 6.77
CA LEU A 217 -6.18 -1.73 5.70
C LEU A 217 -6.92 -2.47 4.56
N LEU A 218 -6.40 -3.62 4.14
CA LEU A 218 -6.99 -4.44 3.06
C LEU A 218 -8.30 -5.13 3.45
N LYS A 219 -8.47 -5.45 4.73
CA LYS A 219 -9.73 -5.95 5.30
C LYS A 219 -10.83 -4.89 5.19
N ASP A 220 -10.53 -3.67 5.62
CA ASP A 220 -11.51 -2.57 5.65
C ASP A 220 -11.72 -1.96 4.25
N LYS A 221 -10.70 -2.03 3.39
CA LYS A 221 -10.69 -1.48 2.02
C LYS A 221 -10.27 -2.56 1.02
N PRO A 222 -11.15 -3.54 0.74
CA PRO A 222 -10.85 -4.57 -0.25
C PRO A 222 -10.64 -3.95 -1.63
N LEU A 223 -9.75 -4.56 -2.41
CA LEU A 223 -9.49 -4.12 -3.77
C LEU A 223 -10.70 -4.48 -4.66
N GLY A 224 -11.16 -3.53 -5.46
CA GLY A 224 -12.17 -3.82 -6.49
C GLY A 224 -11.61 -4.78 -7.55
N ALA A 225 -12.47 -5.60 -8.14
CA ALA A 225 -12.11 -6.60 -9.16
C ALA A 225 -11.38 -6.02 -10.39
N GLY A 226 -11.45 -4.70 -10.62
CA GLY A 226 -10.75 -4.01 -11.71
C GLY A 226 -9.33 -3.52 -11.37
N SER A 227 -8.81 -3.76 -10.16
CA SER A 227 -7.44 -3.33 -9.83
C SER A 227 -6.40 -4.20 -10.55
N PRO A 228 -5.47 -3.62 -11.34
CA PRO A 228 -4.44 -4.38 -12.03
C PRO A 228 -3.46 -5.06 -11.06
N PHE A 229 -3.42 -4.58 -9.81
CA PHE A 229 -2.51 -5.04 -8.76
C PHE A 229 -3.12 -6.11 -7.84
N ALA A 230 -4.41 -6.43 -8.01
CA ALA A 230 -5.13 -7.30 -7.08
C ALA A 230 -4.52 -8.71 -7.00
N SER A 231 -4.15 -9.31 -8.14
CA SER A 231 -3.58 -10.65 -8.18
C SER A 231 -2.23 -10.73 -7.46
N GLU A 232 -1.37 -9.73 -7.68
CA GLU A 232 -0.04 -9.70 -7.06
C GLU A 232 -0.16 -9.49 -5.55
N LEU A 233 -0.97 -8.52 -5.12
CA LEU A 233 -1.16 -8.26 -3.69
C LEU A 233 -1.81 -9.46 -2.99
N PHE A 234 -2.76 -10.13 -3.66
CA PHE A 234 -3.35 -11.37 -3.17
C PHE A 234 -2.30 -12.46 -2.98
N SER A 235 -1.37 -12.63 -3.91
CA SER A 235 -0.30 -13.62 -3.78
C SER A 235 0.59 -13.38 -2.54
N TYR A 236 0.88 -12.12 -2.21
CA TYR A 236 1.63 -11.78 -0.99
C TYR A 236 0.85 -12.10 0.27
N VAL A 237 -0.44 -11.75 0.32
CA VAL A 237 -1.31 -12.06 1.45
C VAL A 237 -1.47 -13.57 1.63
N LEU A 238 -1.59 -14.32 0.52
CA LEU A 238 -1.73 -15.78 0.52
C LEU A 238 -0.50 -16.49 1.10
N ALA A 239 0.69 -15.89 1.00
CA ALA A 239 1.92 -16.46 1.58
C ALA A 239 2.03 -16.28 3.10
N ILE A 240 1.37 -15.28 3.69
CA ILE A 240 1.51 -14.93 5.12
C ILE A 240 1.20 -16.09 6.08
N PRO A 241 0.12 -16.88 5.92
CA PRO A 241 -0.21 -17.98 6.82
C PRO A 241 0.91 -19.01 7.01
N ASP A 242 1.68 -19.26 5.94
CA ASP A 242 2.73 -20.28 5.91
C ASP A 242 4.09 -19.75 6.42
N LEU A 243 4.25 -18.42 6.50
CA LEU A 243 5.46 -17.77 6.99
C LEU A 243 5.48 -17.70 8.54
N PRO A 244 6.63 -17.48 9.19
CA PRO A 244 6.77 -17.48 10.65
C PRO A 244 6.26 -16.17 11.31
N PHE A 245 5.08 -15.68 10.92
CA PHE A 245 4.42 -14.55 11.57
C PHE A 245 3.69 -14.95 12.88
N PRO A 246 3.39 -13.99 13.77
CA PRO A 246 2.50 -14.21 14.91
C PRO A 246 1.12 -14.72 14.49
N ASN A 247 0.46 -15.49 15.37
CA ASN A 247 -0.83 -16.11 15.07
C ASN A 247 -1.92 -15.10 14.74
N GLU A 248 -1.87 -13.91 15.35
CA GLU A 248 -2.81 -12.82 15.12
C GLU A 248 -2.71 -12.30 13.67
N VAL A 249 -1.49 -12.18 13.15
CA VAL A 249 -1.24 -11.76 11.76
C VAL A 249 -1.72 -12.85 10.79
N LYS A 250 -1.43 -14.12 11.09
CA LYS A 250 -1.88 -15.27 10.27
C LYS A 250 -3.41 -15.38 10.23
N ALA A 251 -4.07 -15.23 11.38
CA ALA A 251 -5.52 -15.28 11.47
C ALA A 251 -6.16 -14.13 10.68
N LEU A 252 -5.59 -12.92 10.78
CA LEU A 252 -6.06 -11.77 10.02
C LEU A 252 -5.84 -11.95 8.50
N ALA A 253 -4.70 -12.54 8.08
CA ALA A 253 -4.46 -12.86 6.68
C ALA A 253 -5.53 -13.82 6.13
N TRP A 254 -5.86 -14.88 6.87
CA TRP A 254 -6.96 -15.78 6.51
C TRP A 254 -8.32 -15.09 6.38
N GLU A 255 -8.58 -14.11 7.25
CA GLU A 255 -9.80 -13.31 7.16
C GLU A 255 -9.84 -12.47 5.88
N VAL A 256 -8.74 -11.78 5.54
CA VAL A 256 -8.62 -11.01 4.30
C VAL A 256 -8.78 -11.91 3.08
N ILE A 257 -8.11 -13.06 3.04
CA ILE A 257 -8.23 -14.05 1.96
C ILE A 257 -9.69 -14.48 1.78
N ARG A 258 -10.38 -14.80 2.87
CA ARG A 258 -11.78 -15.21 2.82
C ARG A 258 -12.68 -14.13 2.24
N LEU A 259 -12.47 -12.87 2.64
CA LEU A 259 -13.26 -11.74 2.13
C LEU A 259 -13.08 -11.54 0.62
N TRP A 260 -11.89 -11.80 0.09
CA TRP A 260 -11.62 -11.63 -1.35
C TRP A 260 -12.11 -12.81 -2.19
N VAL A 261 -12.05 -14.04 -1.66
CA VAL A 261 -12.54 -15.24 -2.36
C VAL A 261 -14.06 -15.36 -2.30
N TYR A 262 -14.66 -15.01 -1.16
CA TYR A 262 -16.11 -15.10 -0.93
C TYR A 262 -16.66 -13.74 -0.52
N PRO A 263 -16.73 -12.76 -1.44
CA PRO A 263 -17.29 -11.46 -1.13
C PRO A 263 -18.75 -11.63 -0.72
N LYS A 264 -19.15 -10.98 0.38
CA LYS A 264 -20.57 -10.92 0.75
C LYS A 264 -21.32 -10.24 -0.40
N LYS A 265 -22.40 -10.88 -0.86
CA LYS A 265 -23.38 -10.21 -1.71
C LYS A 265 -24.18 -9.30 -0.78
N ASP A 266 -23.87 -8.00 -0.81
CA ASP A 266 -24.72 -6.97 -0.23
C ASP A 266 -25.99 -6.78 -1.06
#